data_AF-A0A6A4D7K0-F1
#
_entry.id   AF-A0A6A4D7K0-F1
#
_cell.length_a   1.000
_cell.length_b   1.000
_cell.length_c   1.000
_cell.angle_alpha   90.00
_cell.angle_beta   90.00
_cell.angle_gamma   90.00
#
_symmetry.space_group_name_H-M   'P 1'
#
loop_
_entity.id
_entity.type
_entity.pdbx_description
1 polymer ?
#
loop_
_entity_poly.entity_id
_entity_poly.type
_entity_poly.pdbx_seq_one_letter_code
_entity_poly.pdbx_strand_id
1 'polypeptide(L)'
;MQKKLAHGDPPQKTRHCPFRLMNVLFSDLFAERLNRLGDARTREEIDASMSPEDAFWNDVEKEYPDSSNEAYGALAFMDVHAAHRHTYVDPSVIVLHKAPKLKRMWKKLETDYHLPAKNFKRSGTHNPDCYAFCRGHLELLYLHLFLEERPGLTNTVERSLPTEVQYESTTTDKRTAEGSASHGS
;
A
#
# COMPACT_ATOMS: atom_id res chain seq x y z
N MET A 1 33.97 -18.71 18.31
CA MET A 1 33.82 -18.67 16.84
C MET A 1 32.41 -18.20 16.51
N GLN A 2 32.23 -16.96 16.06
CA GLN A 2 30.93 -16.47 15.60
C GLN A 2 30.78 -16.86 14.11
N LYS A 3 29.80 -17.73 13.81
CA LYS A 3 29.46 -18.08 12.43
C LYS A 3 28.71 -16.88 11.82
N LYS A 4 29.28 -16.28 10.78
CA LYS A 4 28.54 -15.39 9.86
C LYS A 4 27.41 -16.21 9.23
N LEU A 5 26.16 -15.83 9.51
CA LEU A 5 24.99 -16.33 8.79
C LEU A 5 25.09 -15.86 7.33
N ALA A 6 25.04 -16.82 6.40
CA ALA A 6 24.93 -16.53 4.98
C ALA A 6 23.66 -15.72 4.74
N HIS A 7 23.78 -14.61 4.01
CA HIS A 7 22.65 -13.82 3.56
C HIS A 7 21.96 -14.62 2.45
N GLY A 8 21.03 -15.49 2.82
CA GLY A 8 20.17 -16.18 1.86
C GLY A 8 19.31 -15.19 1.09
N ASP A 9 18.88 -15.58 -0.11
CA ASP A 9 18.01 -14.73 -0.92
C ASP A 9 16.75 -14.31 -0.12
N PRO A 10 16.27 -13.07 -0.28
CA PRO A 10 15.07 -12.62 0.39
C PRO A 10 13.88 -13.56 0.06
N PRO A 11 13.02 -13.88 1.05
CA PRO A 11 11.87 -14.73 0.82
C PRO A 11 10.99 -14.22 -0.34
N GLN A 12 10.69 -15.10 -1.29
CA GLN A 12 9.90 -14.74 -2.46
C GLN A 12 8.40 -14.67 -2.10
N LYS A 13 7.74 -13.59 -2.54
CA LYS A 13 6.28 -13.43 -2.41
C LYS A 13 5.56 -14.63 -3.02
N THR A 14 4.58 -15.19 -2.30
CA THR A 14 3.65 -16.21 -2.78
C THR A 14 2.27 -15.60 -3.05
N ARG A 15 1.33 -16.41 -3.56
CA ARG A 15 -0.07 -16.02 -3.76
C ARG A 15 -0.83 -15.75 -2.46
N HIS A 16 -0.32 -16.21 -1.32
CA HIS A 16 -0.94 -16.05 0.00
C HIS A 16 -0.71 -14.66 0.60
N CYS A 17 0.47 -14.09 0.33
CA CYS A 17 0.93 -12.86 0.95
C CYS A 17 -0.02 -11.66 0.75
N PRO A 18 -0.63 -11.43 -0.43
CA PRO A 18 -1.57 -10.32 -0.62
C PRO A 18 -2.81 -10.42 0.29
N PHE A 19 -3.34 -11.63 0.47
CA PHE A 19 -4.54 -11.87 1.29
C PHE A 19 -4.24 -11.63 2.76
N ARG A 20 -3.13 -12.19 3.26
CA ARG A 20 -2.67 -11.91 4.63
C ARG A 20 -2.41 -10.42 4.85
N LEU A 21 -1.74 -9.77 3.89
CA LEU A 21 -1.49 -8.32 3.96
C LEU A 21 -2.80 -7.54 4.04
N MET A 22 -3.79 -7.85 3.20
CA MET A 22 -5.10 -7.19 3.25
C MET A 22 -5.80 -7.44 4.58
N ASN A 23 -5.78 -8.66 5.12
CA ASN A 23 -6.35 -8.95 6.44
C ASN A 23 -5.72 -8.10 7.55
N VAL A 24 -4.41 -7.88 7.51
CA VAL A 24 -3.70 -6.99 8.46
C VAL A 24 -4.09 -5.53 8.23
N LEU A 25 -4.04 -5.05 6.99
CA LEU A 25 -4.30 -3.65 6.65
C LEU A 25 -5.74 -3.21 6.93
N PHE A 26 -6.70 -4.11 6.72
CA PHE A 26 -8.12 -3.87 6.95
C PHE A 26 -8.58 -4.24 8.36
N SER A 27 -7.68 -4.72 9.24
CA SER A 27 -8.01 -4.94 10.64
C SER A 27 -8.31 -3.63 11.36
N ASP A 28 -8.99 -3.72 12.50
CA ASP A 28 -9.33 -2.54 13.31
C ASP A 28 -8.10 -1.76 13.77
N LEU A 29 -6.95 -2.43 13.90
CA LEU A 29 -5.69 -1.81 14.29
C LEU A 29 -5.08 -0.92 13.20
N PHE A 30 -5.28 -1.25 11.92
CA PHE A 30 -4.59 -0.57 10.80
C PHE A 30 -5.50 0.20 9.87
N ALA A 31 -6.78 -0.18 9.73
CA ALA A 31 -7.69 0.39 8.75
C ALA A 31 -7.76 1.92 8.77
N GLU A 32 -7.97 2.50 9.95
CA GLU A 32 -8.08 3.96 10.09
C GLU A 32 -6.73 4.67 9.81
N ARG A 33 -5.62 4.06 10.22
CA ARG A 33 -4.27 4.58 9.95
C ARG A 33 -3.94 4.51 8.46
N LEU A 34 -4.35 3.44 7.77
CA LEU A 34 -4.21 3.29 6.33
C LEU A 34 -4.93 4.42 5.60
N ASN A 35 -6.16 4.74 6.01
CA ASN A 35 -6.92 5.84 5.43
C ASN A 35 -6.22 7.19 5.58
N ARG A 36 -5.58 7.44 6.73
CA ARG A 36 -4.86 8.69 7.00
C ARG A 36 -3.57 8.89 6.19
N LEU A 37 -2.99 7.83 5.60
CA LEU A 37 -1.72 7.96 4.86
C LEU A 37 -1.78 8.90 3.67
N GLY A 38 -2.97 9.14 3.11
CA GLY A 38 -3.14 10.07 1.99
C GLY A 38 -3.40 11.52 2.42
N ASP A 39 -3.46 11.81 3.71
CA ASP A 39 -3.82 13.14 4.21
C ASP A 39 -2.59 14.07 4.18
N ALA A 40 -2.84 15.38 4.18
CA ALA A 40 -1.77 16.36 4.24
C ALA A 40 -1.02 16.21 5.57
N ARG A 41 0.32 16.19 5.50
CA ARG A 41 1.16 16.13 6.70
C ARG A 41 1.03 17.39 7.53
N THR A 42 0.91 17.21 8.84
CA THR A 42 1.03 18.30 9.82
C THR A 42 2.47 18.80 9.89
N ARG A 43 2.67 19.99 10.46
CA ARG A 43 4.02 20.57 10.59
C ARG A 43 4.91 19.72 11.51
N GLU A 44 4.31 19.19 12.57
CA GLU A 44 4.97 18.31 13.53
C GLU A 44 5.44 17.00 12.88
N GLU A 45 4.67 16.44 11.94
CA GLU A 45 5.05 15.24 11.17
C GLU A 45 6.14 15.50 10.14
N ILE A 46 6.26 16.74 9.65
CA ILE A 46 7.36 17.16 8.78
C ILE A 46 8.65 17.28 9.58
N ASP A 47 8.57 17.80 10.81
CA ASP A 47 9.71 17.97 11.71
C ASP A 47 10.14 16.65 12.41
N ALA A 48 9.33 15.60 12.31
CA ALA A 48 9.62 14.29 12.89
C ALA A 48 10.76 13.55 12.15
N SER A 49 11.57 12.80 12.90
CA SER A 49 12.68 12.00 12.34
C SER A 49 12.23 10.79 11.51
N MET A 50 10.97 10.38 11.66
CA MET A 50 10.36 9.28 10.92
C MET A 50 9.01 9.74 10.36
N SER A 51 8.77 9.47 9.09
CA SER A 51 7.49 9.82 8.49
C SER A 51 6.36 8.93 9.04
N PRO A 52 5.11 9.44 9.11
CA PRO A 52 3.95 8.62 9.50
C PRO A 52 3.78 7.36 8.65
N GLU A 53 4.15 7.44 7.36
CA GLU A 53 4.10 6.31 6.44
C GLU A 53 5.16 5.25 6.79
N ASP A 54 6.40 5.64 7.11
CA ASP A 54 7.43 4.69 7.51
C ASP A 54 7.09 4.02 8.85
N ALA A 55 6.57 4.79 9.81
CA ALA A 55 6.09 4.26 11.08
C ALA A 55 4.96 3.24 10.87
N PHE A 56 3.99 3.55 10.01
CA PHE A 56 2.91 2.65 9.64
C PHE A 56 3.43 1.33 9.07
N TRP A 57 4.30 1.36 8.05
CA TRP A 57 4.79 0.13 7.43
C TRP A 57 5.71 -0.68 8.35
N ASN A 58 6.45 -0.03 9.26
CA ASN A 58 7.22 -0.71 10.30
C ASN A 58 6.32 -1.46 11.29
N ASP A 59 5.17 -0.89 11.65
CA ASP A 59 4.21 -1.58 12.50
C ASP A 59 3.50 -2.72 11.77
N VAL A 60 3.14 -2.53 10.49
CA VAL A 60 2.61 -3.62 9.65
C VAL A 60 3.64 -4.75 9.54
N GLU A 61 4.94 -4.46 9.39
CA GLU A 61 5.99 -5.49 9.38
C GLU A 61 6.01 -6.31 10.68
N LYS A 62 5.86 -5.66 11.84
CA LYS A 62 5.85 -6.34 13.15
C LYS A 62 4.61 -7.21 13.33
N GLU A 63 3.46 -6.72 12.88
CA GLU A 63 2.18 -7.40 13.04
C GLU A 63 2.01 -8.56 12.04
N TYR A 64 2.47 -8.38 10.81
CA TYR A 64 2.27 -9.32 9.72
C TYR A 64 2.57 -10.79 10.07
N PRO A 65 3.65 -11.17 10.80
CA PRO A 65 3.90 -12.57 11.14
C PRO A 65 3.08 -13.12 12.31
N ASP A 66 2.19 -12.33 12.95
CA ASP A 66 1.42 -12.78 14.10
C ASP A 66 0.44 -13.89 13.72
N SER A 67 0.81 -15.12 14.08
CA SER A 67 -0.02 -16.31 13.87
C SER A 67 -1.06 -16.52 14.98
N SER A 68 -0.99 -15.78 16.09
CA SER A 68 -1.96 -15.87 17.18
C SER A 68 -3.27 -15.16 16.83
N ASN A 69 -3.21 -14.16 15.95
CA ASN A 69 -4.39 -13.55 15.37
C ASN A 69 -4.91 -14.38 14.19
N GLU A 70 -5.87 -15.26 14.46
CA GLU A 70 -6.48 -16.17 13.48
C GLU A 70 -7.13 -15.43 12.30
N ALA A 71 -7.63 -14.20 12.50
CA ALA A 71 -8.24 -13.40 11.44
C ALA A 71 -7.24 -13.06 10.33
N TYR A 72 -5.94 -12.92 10.64
CA TYR A 72 -4.92 -12.72 9.62
C TYR A 72 -4.71 -13.95 8.73
N GLY A 73 -4.95 -15.15 9.28
CA GLY A 73 -4.85 -16.43 8.57
C GLY A 73 -6.11 -16.85 7.83
N ALA A 74 -7.27 -16.27 8.15
CA ALA A 74 -8.57 -16.64 7.56
C ALA A 74 -8.88 -15.87 6.27
N LEU A 75 -9.55 -16.52 5.32
CA LEU A 75 -10.15 -15.83 4.18
C LEU A 75 -11.54 -15.31 4.58
N ALA A 76 -11.68 -13.99 4.72
CA ALA A 76 -12.91 -13.36 5.23
C ALA A 76 -14.16 -13.57 4.35
N PHE A 77 -13.99 -13.83 3.05
CA PHE A 77 -15.07 -13.79 2.06
C PHE A 77 -15.25 -15.10 1.25
N MET A 78 -14.89 -16.25 1.83
CA MET A 78 -14.96 -17.55 1.11
C MET A 78 -16.34 -17.88 0.55
N ASP A 79 -17.40 -17.45 1.24
CA ASP A 79 -18.79 -17.76 0.88
C ASP A 79 -19.43 -16.74 -0.07
N VAL A 80 -18.74 -15.64 -0.38
CA VAL A 80 -19.30 -14.52 -1.14
C VAL A 80 -19.26 -14.76 -2.65
N HIS A 81 -18.20 -15.40 -3.16
CA HIS A 81 -18.04 -15.60 -4.61
C HIS A 81 -17.40 -16.95 -4.95
N ALA A 82 -17.95 -17.65 -5.96
CA ALA A 82 -17.52 -18.99 -6.36
C ALA A 82 -16.04 -19.08 -6.77
N ALA A 83 -15.46 -17.98 -7.26
CA ALA A 83 -14.02 -17.90 -7.58
C ALA A 83 -13.12 -18.31 -6.40
N HIS A 84 -13.53 -18.04 -5.15
CA HIS A 84 -12.79 -18.45 -3.96
C HIS A 84 -12.70 -19.98 -3.78
N ARG A 85 -13.66 -20.73 -4.33
CA ARG A 85 -13.70 -22.20 -4.23
C ARG A 85 -12.73 -22.90 -5.19
N HIS A 86 -12.30 -22.21 -6.23
CA HIS A 86 -11.48 -22.77 -7.31
C HIS A 86 -9.99 -22.37 -7.22
N THR A 87 -9.66 -21.48 -6.30
CA THR A 87 -8.29 -21.00 -6.06
C THR A 87 -7.80 -21.48 -4.72
N TYR A 88 -6.70 -22.25 -4.69
CA TYR A 88 -6.05 -22.57 -3.43
C TYR A 88 -5.35 -21.33 -2.88
N VAL A 89 -5.93 -20.67 -1.89
CA VAL A 89 -5.32 -19.56 -1.14
C VAL A 89 -5.47 -19.84 0.34
N ASP A 90 -4.35 -19.86 1.05
CA ASP A 90 -4.28 -20.02 2.50
C ASP A 90 -3.42 -18.89 3.11
N PRO A 91 -4.03 -17.82 3.65
CA PRO A 91 -3.31 -16.71 4.29
C PRO A 91 -2.57 -17.10 5.58
N SER A 92 -2.76 -18.31 6.12
CA SER A 92 -1.99 -18.84 7.25
C SER A 92 -0.57 -19.27 6.84
N VAL A 93 -0.30 -19.43 5.53
CA VAL A 93 1.06 -19.67 5.01
C VAL A 93 1.86 -18.37 5.04
N ILE A 94 2.65 -18.18 6.10
CA ILE A 94 3.40 -16.94 6.34
C ILE A 94 4.74 -16.95 5.60
N VAL A 95 4.94 -15.93 4.76
CA VAL A 95 6.25 -15.58 4.19
C VAL A 95 6.67 -14.22 4.72
N LEU A 96 7.81 -14.16 5.41
CA LEU A 96 8.28 -12.93 6.02
C LEU A 96 8.68 -11.89 4.97
N HIS A 97 8.24 -10.66 5.19
CA HIS A 97 8.51 -9.52 4.32
C HIS A 97 8.86 -8.30 5.15
N LYS A 98 9.83 -7.52 4.66
CA LYS A 98 10.17 -6.22 5.23
C LYS A 98 9.17 -5.15 4.81
N ALA A 99 9.04 -4.09 5.61
CA ALA A 99 8.17 -2.94 5.39
C ALA A 99 8.21 -2.42 3.93
N PRO A 100 9.36 -2.23 3.27
CA PRO A 100 9.39 -1.77 1.87
C PRO A 100 8.74 -2.74 0.88
N LYS A 101 8.80 -4.06 1.14
CA LYS A 101 8.19 -5.09 0.30
C LYS A 101 6.67 -5.15 0.50
N LEU A 102 6.20 -5.00 1.74
CA LEU A 102 4.78 -4.93 2.09
C LEU A 102 4.14 -3.68 1.47
N LYS A 103 4.78 -2.50 1.61
CA LYS A 103 4.37 -1.25 0.95
C LYS A 103 4.24 -1.42 -0.56
N ARG A 104 5.25 -2.00 -1.21
CA ARG A 104 5.23 -2.25 -2.66
C ARG A 104 4.09 -3.20 -3.07
N MET A 105 3.81 -4.20 -2.25
CA MET A 105 2.71 -5.14 -2.50
C MET A 105 1.36 -4.43 -2.45
N TRP A 106 1.14 -3.58 -1.45
CA TRP A 106 -0.06 -2.76 -1.33
C TRP A 106 -0.21 -1.76 -2.48
N LYS A 107 0.84 -0.98 -2.80
CA LYS A 107 0.83 -0.01 -3.92
C LYS A 107 0.49 -0.67 -5.25
N LYS A 108 0.94 -1.91 -5.47
CA LYS A 108 0.55 -2.69 -6.66
C LYS A 108 -0.94 -3.04 -6.65
N LEU A 109 -1.49 -3.47 -5.51
CA LEU A 109 -2.92 -3.75 -5.37
C LEU A 109 -3.77 -2.50 -5.64
N GLU A 110 -3.42 -1.36 -5.02
CA GLU A 110 -4.08 -0.07 -5.28
C GLU A 110 -4.08 0.27 -6.78
N THR A 111 -2.90 0.18 -7.42
CA THR A 111 -2.73 0.53 -8.84
C THR A 111 -3.56 -0.38 -9.75
N ASP A 112 -3.49 -1.69 -9.54
CA ASP A 112 -4.21 -2.67 -10.36
C ASP A 112 -5.73 -2.58 -10.16
N TYR A 113 -6.18 -2.11 -9.00
CA TYR A 113 -7.59 -2.00 -8.65
C TYR A 113 -8.32 -0.81 -9.29
N HIS A 114 -7.62 0.21 -9.80
CA HIS A 114 -8.26 1.38 -10.42
C HIS A 114 -9.24 1.03 -11.56
N LEU A 115 -8.93 0.02 -12.38
CA LEU A 115 -9.83 -0.41 -13.45
C LEU A 115 -11.03 -1.23 -12.93
N PRO A 116 -10.82 -2.28 -12.10
CA PRO A 116 -11.92 -2.96 -11.41
C PRO A 116 -12.87 -1.99 -10.70
N ALA A 117 -12.35 -1.01 -9.95
CA ALA A 117 -13.16 -0.02 -9.23
C ALA A 117 -14.16 0.70 -10.14
N LYS A 118 -13.73 1.13 -11.34
CA LYS A 118 -14.61 1.77 -12.33
C LYS A 118 -15.71 0.82 -12.83
N ASN A 119 -15.39 -0.46 -13.01
CA ASN A 119 -16.35 -1.46 -13.46
C ASN A 119 -17.38 -1.80 -12.36
N PHE A 120 -16.92 -1.97 -11.11
CA PHE A 120 -17.81 -2.18 -9.97
C PHE A 120 -18.73 -0.98 -9.75
N LYS A 121 -18.24 0.26 -9.84
CA LYS A 121 -19.09 1.47 -9.76
C LYS A 121 -20.19 1.51 -10.81
N ARG A 122 -19.94 0.97 -12.00
CA ARG A 122 -20.92 0.96 -13.11
C ARG A 122 -21.95 -0.17 -12.98
N SER A 123 -21.52 -1.34 -12.54
CA SER A 123 -22.32 -2.57 -12.65
C SER A 123 -22.68 -3.22 -11.30
N GLY A 124 -22.11 -2.76 -10.20
CA GLY A 124 -22.23 -3.35 -8.88
C GLY A 124 -21.63 -4.76 -8.76
N THR A 125 -21.83 -5.37 -7.59
CA THR A 125 -21.27 -6.67 -7.20
C THR A 125 -22.26 -7.82 -7.40
N HIS A 126 -23.52 -7.51 -7.73
CA HIS A 126 -24.58 -8.49 -8.02
C HIS A 126 -24.42 -9.18 -9.38
N ASN A 127 -23.49 -8.73 -10.22
CA ASN A 127 -23.21 -9.39 -11.49
C ASN A 127 -22.45 -10.71 -11.23
N PRO A 128 -22.95 -11.87 -11.69
CA PRO A 128 -22.24 -13.14 -11.54
C PRO A 128 -20.86 -13.17 -12.21
N ASP A 129 -20.60 -12.28 -13.17
CA ASP A 129 -19.32 -12.09 -13.84
C ASP A 129 -18.47 -10.97 -13.21
N CYS A 130 -18.78 -10.48 -12.00
CA CYS A 130 -18.03 -9.37 -11.39
C CYS A 130 -16.55 -9.70 -11.17
N TYR A 131 -16.20 -10.99 -11.03
CA TYR A 131 -14.82 -11.46 -11.04
C TYR A 131 -14.06 -11.17 -12.36
N ALA A 132 -14.76 -11.08 -13.49
CA ALA A 132 -14.17 -10.69 -14.76
C ALA A 132 -13.72 -9.22 -14.76
N PHE A 133 -14.30 -8.36 -13.92
CA PHE A 133 -13.82 -6.99 -13.73
C PHE A 133 -12.41 -6.97 -13.18
N CYS A 134 -12.08 -7.96 -12.35
CA CYS A 134 -10.76 -8.19 -11.78
C CYS A 134 -9.82 -8.95 -12.73
N ARG A 135 -10.23 -9.24 -13.98
CA ARG A 135 -9.44 -10.00 -14.98
C ARG A 135 -8.91 -11.34 -14.45
N GLY A 136 -9.65 -11.99 -13.55
CA GLY A 136 -9.21 -13.24 -12.93
C GLY A 136 -8.21 -13.08 -11.78
N HIS A 137 -7.99 -11.86 -11.27
CA HIS A 137 -7.17 -11.61 -10.08
C HIS A 137 -8.03 -11.63 -8.83
N LEU A 138 -8.01 -12.75 -8.10
CA LEU A 138 -8.82 -12.91 -6.90
C LEU A 138 -8.47 -11.91 -5.80
N GLU A 139 -7.20 -11.50 -5.71
CA GLU A 139 -6.77 -10.47 -4.77
C GLU A 139 -7.47 -9.12 -4.98
N LEU A 140 -7.88 -8.79 -6.21
CA LEU A 140 -8.60 -7.54 -6.51
C LEU A 140 -10.09 -7.64 -6.19
N LEU A 141 -10.69 -8.83 -6.34
CA LEU A 141 -12.04 -9.09 -5.84
C LEU A 141 -12.05 -9.04 -4.30
N TYR A 142 -11.06 -9.64 -3.66
CA TYR A 142 -10.90 -9.61 -2.22
C TYR A 142 -10.77 -8.18 -1.67
N LEU A 143 -9.98 -7.34 -2.35
CA LEU A 143 -9.89 -5.91 -2.06
C LEU A 143 -11.25 -5.21 -2.22
N HIS A 144 -12.00 -5.49 -3.28
CA HIS A 144 -13.33 -4.91 -3.48
C HIS A 144 -14.27 -5.21 -2.31
N LEU A 145 -14.34 -6.47 -1.89
CA LEU A 145 -15.22 -6.92 -0.80
C LEU A 145 -14.87 -6.26 0.54
N PHE A 146 -13.58 -6.06 0.82
CA PHE A 146 -13.16 -5.27 1.99
C PHE A 146 -13.65 -3.82 1.94
N LEU A 147 -13.67 -3.21 0.76
CA LEU A 147 -14.11 -1.83 0.58
C LEU A 147 -15.65 -1.72 0.62
N GLU A 148 -16.39 -2.77 0.25
CA GLU A 148 -17.83 -2.86 0.48
C GLU A 148 -18.16 -3.00 1.97
N GLU A 149 -17.41 -3.82 2.71
CA GLU A 149 -17.58 -3.96 4.16
C GLU A 149 -17.17 -2.67 4.91
N ARG A 150 -16.16 -1.96 4.40
CA ARG A 150 -15.62 -0.74 5.00
C ARG A 150 -15.58 0.44 4.00
N PRO A 151 -16.73 1.05 3.65
CA PRO A 151 -16.79 2.15 2.68
C PRO A 151 -15.95 3.38 3.05
N GLY A 152 -15.69 3.60 4.35
CA GLY A 152 -14.80 4.67 4.83
C GLY A 152 -13.34 4.53 4.36
N LEU A 153 -12.95 3.36 3.87
CA LEU A 153 -11.59 3.08 3.37
C LEU A 153 -11.48 3.19 1.84
N THR A 154 -12.56 3.46 1.11
CA THR A 154 -12.53 3.60 -0.36
C THR A 154 -11.52 4.66 -0.83
N ASN A 155 -11.34 5.73 -0.05
CA ASN A 155 -10.34 6.76 -0.34
C ASN A 155 -8.89 6.24 -0.35
N THR A 156 -8.59 5.11 0.29
CA THR A 156 -7.24 4.52 0.27
C THR A 156 -6.81 4.11 -1.14
N VAL A 157 -7.75 3.65 -1.97
CA VAL A 157 -7.49 3.13 -3.32
C VAL A 157 -7.99 4.05 -4.45
N GLU A 158 -8.84 5.04 -4.13
CA GLU A 158 -9.45 5.94 -5.12
C GLU A 158 -8.89 7.36 -5.16
N ARG A 159 -7.96 7.72 -4.24
CA ARG A 159 -7.30 9.03 -4.28
C ARG A 159 -6.60 9.20 -5.62
N SER A 160 -7.05 10.18 -6.40
CA SER A 160 -6.29 10.72 -7.53
C SER A 160 -4.91 11.16 -7.01
N LEU A 161 -3.83 10.72 -7.64
CA LEU A 161 -2.50 11.27 -7.35
C LEU A 161 -2.59 12.80 -7.49
N PRO A 162 -2.18 13.60 -6.48
CA PRO A 162 -2.07 15.04 -6.66
C PRO A 162 -1.16 15.29 -7.84
N THR A 163 -1.63 16.05 -8.83
CA THR A 163 -0.77 16.55 -9.91
C THR A 163 0.41 17.25 -9.26
N GLU A 164 1.63 16.78 -9.55
CA GLU A 164 2.87 17.36 -9.00
C GLU A 164 2.82 18.88 -9.09
N VAL A 165 2.69 19.53 -7.93
CA VAL A 165 2.81 20.98 -7.85
C VAL A 165 4.29 21.26 -8.02
N GLN A 166 4.68 21.74 -9.20
CA GLN A 166 6.03 22.22 -9.45
C GLN A 166 6.30 23.36 -8.48
N TYR A 167 7.21 23.13 -7.53
CA TYR A 167 7.76 24.19 -6.71
C TYR A 167 8.70 25.00 -7.59
N GLU A 168 8.21 26.11 -8.15
CA GLU A 168 9.05 27.13 -8.73
C GLU A 168 9.77 27.84 -7.58
N SER A 169 11.01 27.42 -7.30
CA SER A 169 11.88 28.11 -6.36
C SER A 169 12.27 29.46 -6.95
N THR A 170 11.52 30.52 -6.63
CA THR A 170 11.98 31.89 -6.84
C THR A 170 13.00 32.24 -5.76
N THR A 171 14.28 31.99 -6.02
CA THR A 171 15.35 32.68 -5.28
C THR A 171 15.80 33.91 -6.08
N THR A 172 15.26 35.05 -5.66
CA THR A 172 15.76 36.36 -6.03
C THR A 172 17.06 36.65 -5.26
N ASP A 173 18.03 37.17 -6.03
CA ASP A 173 19.03 38.19 -5.64
C ASP A 173 20.31 37.77 -4.90
N LYS A 174 21.47 37.92 -5.57
CA LYS A 174 22.40 39.06 -5.34
C LYS A 174 23.76 38.86 -6.04
N ARG A 175 23.99 39.74 -7.02
CA ARG A 175 25.20 40.55 -7.27
C ARG A 175 26.52 40.06 -6.62
N THR A 176 27.43 39.56 -7.47
CA THR A 176 28.87 39.81 -7.33
C THR A 176 29.50 39.85 -8.72
N ALA A 177 29.83 41.05 -9.19
CA ALA A 177 30.69 41.26 -10.33
C ALA A 177 31.99 41.88 -9.79
N GLU A 178 33.06 41.10 -9.75
CA GLU A 178 34.43 41.58 -9.65
C GLU A 178 35.27 40.82 -10.68
N GLY A 179 35.95 41.58 -11.53
CA GLY A 179 36.74 41.09 -12.67
C GLY A 179 37.43 42.28 -13.35
N SER A 180 38.54 42.68 -12.75
CA SER A 180 39.39 43.85 -12.99
C SER A 180 40.06 43.94 -14.37
N ALA A 181 40.19 45.16 -14.89
CA ALA A 181 41.30 45.77 -15.69
C ALA A 181 40.70 46.95 -16.50
N SER A 182 41.23 48.18 -16.61
CA SER A 182 42.54 48.78 -16.37
C SER A 182 42.35 50.32 -16.27
N HIS A 183 43.17 51.01 -15.47
CA HIS A 183 43.48 52.45 -15.59
C HIS A 183 44.85 52.54 -16.29
N GLY A 184 45.22 53.54 -17.09
CA GLY A 184 44.60 54.79 -17.48
C GLY A 184 45.54 55.58 -18.40
N SER A 185 45.11 56.77 -18.79
CA SER A 185 45.94 57.95 -19.02
C SER A 185 45.16 59.15 -18.51
#